data_AF-A0A261RSI8-F1
#
_entry.id   AF-A0A261RSI8-F1
#
_cell.length_a   1.000
_cell.length_b   1.000
_cell.length_c   1.000
_cell.angle_alpha   90.00
_cell.angle_beta   90.00
_cell.angle_gamma   90.00
#
_symmetry.space_group_name_H-M   'P 1'
#
loop_
_entity.id
_entity.type
_entity.pdbx_description
1 polymer ?
#
loop_
_entity_poly.entity_id
_entity_poly.type
_entity_poly.pdbx_seq_one_letter_code
_entity_poly.pdbx_strand_id
1 'polypeptide(L)'
;MHPPPAFACVVAAVDYAPPADAGVRRYKDGRLADGRALAALMAQAWREAGLAEAGALLTSVPASRRGLRQRGFCPPAELARRLARELGLPFAPWALRRLRE
;
A
#
# COMPACT_ATOMS: atom_id res chain seq x y z
N MET A 1 19.00 2.26 22.69
CA MET A 1 17.59 2.70 22.55
C MET A 1 17.33 2.89 21.06
N HIS A 2 16.34 2.21 20.47
CA HIS A 2 16.01 2.45 19.06
C HIS A 2 15.32 3.82 18.94
N PRO A 3 15.61 4.63 17.90
CA PRO A 3 14.87 5.85 17.66
C PRO A 3 13.38 5.53 17.48
N PRO A 4 12.48 6.44 17.86
CA PRO A 4 11.05 6.24 17.62
C PRO A 4 10.78 6.06 16.12
N PRO A 5 9.79 5.26 15.74
CA PRO A 5 9.46 5.06 14.35
C PRO A 5 9.03 6.38 13.69
N ALA A 6 9.32 6.53 12.40
CA ALA A 6 8.93 7.70 11.61
C ALA A 6 7.43 7.72 11.24
N PHE A 7 6.60 6.94 11.92
CA PHE A 7 5.15 6.83 11.69
C PHE A 7 4.41 6.91 13.04
N ALA A 8 3.18 7.42 13.01
CA ALA A 8 2.35 7.55 14.21
C ALA A 8 1.56 6.27 14.53
N CYS A 9 1.12 5.53 13.52
CA CYS A 9 0.39 4.28 13.68
C CYS A 9 0.58 3.34 12.48
N VAL A 10 0.15 2.09 12.65
CA VAL A 10 0.06 1.08 11.60
C VAL A 10 -1.35 0.53 11.61
N VAL A 11 -1.99 0.50 10.44
CA VAL A 11 -3.28 -0.17 10.23
C VAL A 11 -3.04 -1.36 9.31
N ALA A 12 -3.34 -2.56 9.81
CA ALA A 12 -3.28 -3.79 9.02
C ALA A 12 -4.69 -4.14 8.54
N ALA A 13 -4.85 -4.35 7.23
CA ALA A 13 -6.14 -4.73 6.66
C ALA A 13 -6.50 -6.20 6.94
N VAL A 14 -5.47 -7.05 7.06
CA VAL A 14 -5.57 -8.49 7.26
C VAL A 14 -4.33 -8.97 8.01
N ASP A 15 -4.46 -10.06 8.74
CA ASP A 15 -3.30 -10.81 9.22
C ASP A 15 -2.55 -11.44 8.04
N TYR A 16 -1.22 -11.45 8.11
CA TYR A 16 -0.39 -12.10 7.10
C TYR A 16 -0.31 -13.62 7.33
N ALA A 17 -1.49 -14.25 7.28
CA ALA A 17 -1.69 -15.68 7.52
C ALA A 17 -2.71 -16.25 6.51
N PRO A 18 -2.83 -17.59 6.38
CA PRO A 18 -3.84 -18.19 5.52
C PRO A 18 -5.27 -17.74 5.88
N PRO A 19 -6.12 -17.41 4.90
CA PRO A 19 -5.89 -17.46 3.44
C PRO A 19 -5.37 -16.15 2.82
N ALA A 20 -5.19 -15.09 3.61
CA ALA A 20 -4.84 -13.76 3.12
C ALA A 20 -3.43 -13.68 2.53
N ASP A 21 -2.48 -14.43 3.09
CA ASP A 21 -1.11 -14.51 2.61
C ASP A 21 -1.04 -14.96 1.13
N ALA A 22 -1.87 -15.93 0.73
CA ALA A 22 -1.97 -16.41 -0.64
C ALA A 22 -2.49 -15.33 -1.60
N GLY A 23 -3.47 -14.53 -1.18
CA GLY A 23 -3.97 -13.38 -1.95
C GLY A 23 -2.89 -12.33 -2.17
N VAL A 24 -2.13 -11.99 -1.13
CA VAL A 24 -1.01 -11.04 -1.23
C VAL A 24 0.09 -11.58 -2.13
N ARG A 25 0.40 -12.89 -2.08
CA ARG A 25 1.39 -13.52 -2.97
C ARG A 25 0.95 -13.45 -4.43
N ARG A 26 -0.26 -13.90 -4.77
CA ARG A 26 -0.79 -13.83 -6.15
C ARG A 26 -0.79 -12.42 -6.71
N TYR A 27 -1.13 -11.43 -5.89
CA TYR A 27 -1.06 -10.02 -6.28
C TYR A 27 0.37 -9.61 -6.65
N LYS A 28 1.36 -9.95 -5.82
CA LYS A 28 2.78 -9.67 -6.07
C LYS A 28 3.30 -10.40 -7.33
N ASP A 29 2.74 -11.55 -7.65
CA ASP A 29 3.06 -12.34 -8.86
C ASP A 29 2.39 -11.81 -10.14
N GLY A 30 1.64 -10.70 -10.06
CA GLY A 30 1.08 -10.01 -11.22
C GLY A 30 -0.39 -10.29 -11.49
N ARG A 31 -1.12 -10.98 -10.61
CA ARG A 31 -2.58 -11.06 -10.65
C ARG A 31 -3.20 -9.74 -10.15
N LEU A 32 -3.09 -8.69 -10.97
CA LEU A 32 -3.52 -7.33 -10.60
C LEU A 32 -5.01 -7.20 -10.26
N ALA A 33 -5.85 -8.14 -10.73
CA ALA A 33 -7.26 -8.22 -10.34
C ALA A 33 -7.43 -8.39 -8.82
N ASP A 34 -6.51 -9.09 -8.14
CA ASP A 34 -6.52 -9.28 -6.68
C ASP A 34 -6.24 -7.96 -5.93
N GLY A 35 -5.66 -6.96 -6.60
CA GLY A 35 -5.41 -5.64 -6.03
C GLY A 35 -6.68 -4.86 -5.68
N ARG A 36 -7.83 -5.16 -6.30
CA ARG A 36 -9.11 -4.53 -5.95
C ARG A 36 -9.60 -4.99 -4.58
N ALA A 37 -9.59 -6.30 -4.33
CA ALA A 37 -10.03 -6.86 -3.06
C ALA A 37 -9.12 -6.40 -1.91
N LEU A 38 -7.80 -6.41 -2.12
CA LEU A 38 -6.84 -5.91 -1.13
C LEU A 38 -7.06 -4.41 -0.83
N ALA A 39 -7.29 -3.57 -1.84
CA ALA A 39 -7.56 -2.15 -1.63
C ALA A 39 -8.87 -1.92 -0.86
N ALA A 40 -9.92 -2.69 -1.15
CA ALA A 40 -11.18 -2.59 -0.42
C ALA A 40 -11.03 -2.94 1.07
N LEU A 41 -10.30 -4.02 1.38
CA LEU A 41 -9.99 -4.40 2.76
C LEU A 41 -9.17 -3.33 3.48
N MET A 42 -8.18 -2.74 2.80
CA MET A 42 -7.40 -1.62 3.36
C MET A 42 -8.27 -0.38 3.62
N ALA A 43 -9.19 -0.05 2.71
CA ALA A 43 -10.09 1.09 2.87
C ALA A 43 -11.05 0.88 4.05
N GLN A 44 -11.56 -0.34 4.21
CA GLN A 44 -12.41 -0.70 5.34
C GLN A 44 -11.65 -0.55 6.67
N ALA A 45 -10.47 -1.17 6.80
CA ALA A 45 -9.66 -1.10 8.01
C ALA A 45 -9.25 0.34 8.36
N TRP A 46 -8.95 1.17 7.36
CA TRP A 46 -8.64 2.58 7.55
C TRP A 46 -9.82 3.37 8.13
N ARG A 47 -11.03 3.15 7.59
CA ARG A 47 -12.26 3.77 8.11
C ARG A 47 -12.60 3.31 9.51
N GLU A 48 -12.45 2.02 9.80
CA GLU A 48 -12.66 1.45 11.14
C GLU A 48 -11.67 1.99 12.17
N ALA A 49 -10.45 2.30 11.76
CA ALA A 49 -9.46 2.96 12.61
C ALA A 49 -9.81 4.43 12.94
N GLY A 50 -10.79 5.03 12.25
CA GLY A 50 -11.29 6.38 12.53
C GLY A 50 -10.24 7.48 12.31
N LEU A 51 -9.29 7.27 11.40
CA LEU A 51 -8.20 8.22 11.15
C LEU A 51 -8.69 9.40 10.30
N ALA A 52 -8.26 10.61 10.66
CA ALA A 52 -8.66 11.83 9.93
C ALA A 52 -8.04 11.88 8.53
N GLU A 53 -8.89 12.15 7.53
CA GLU A 53 -8.51 12.20 6.10
C GLU A 53 -8.38 13.63 5.57
N ALA A 54 -8.82 14.64 6.33
CA ALA A 54 -8.84 16.03 5.89
C ALA A 54 -7.40 16.52 5.60
N GLY A 55 -7.14 16.90 4.35
CA GLY A 55 -5.81 17.33 3.90
C GLY A 55 -4.79 16.19 3.78
N ALA A 56 -5.22 14.93 3.86
CA ALA A 56 -4.33 13.78 3.71
C ALA A 56 -3.96 13.54 2.24
N LEU A 57 -2.76 13.01 2.03
CA LEU A 57 -2.23 12.59 0.75
C LEU A 57 -1.79 11.14 0.85
N LEU A 58 -2.19 10.32 -0.11
CA LEU A 58 -1.79 8.91 -0.16
C LEU A 58 -0.54 8.74 -1.03
N THR A 59 0.42 7.96 -0.55
CA THR A 59 1.61 7.57 -1.32
C THR A 59 1.95 6.09 -1.10
N SER A 60 2.95 5.59 -1.81
CA SER A 60 3.42 4.21 -1.70
C SER A 60 4.91 4.16 -1.44
N VAL A 61 5.36 3.13 -0.73
CA VAL A 61 6.80 2.85 -0.64
C VAL A 61 7.33 2.51 -2.05
N PRO A 62 8.30 3.27 -2.58
CA PRO A 62 8.80 3.07 -3.94
C PRO A 62 9.49 1.70 -4.08
N ALA A 63 9.19 0.94 -5.13
CA ALA A 63 9.89 -0.31 -5.43
C ALA A 63 11.39 -0.05 -5.76
N SER A 64 12.23 -1.08 -5.61
CA SER A 64 13.64 -1.02 -6.05
C SER A 64 13.73 -0.95 -7.57
N ARG A 65 14.82 -0.39 -8.10
CA ARG A 65 15.06 -0.32 -9.55
C ARG A 65 15.06 -1.70 -10.18
N ARG A 66 15.69 -2.67 -9.51
CA ARG A 66 15.68 -4.08 -9.95
C ARG A 66 14.25 -4.62 -10.06
N GLY A 67 13.42 -4.36 -9.05
CA GLY A 67 12.03 -4.80 -9.04
C GLY A 67 11.18 -4.15 -10.13
N LEU A 68 11.39 -2.86 -10.40
CA LEU A 68 10.74 -2.14 -11.49
C LEU A 68 11.13 -2.71 -12.86
N ARG A 69 12.42 -2.95 -13.10
CA ARG A 69 12.91 -3.53 -14.37
C ARG A 69 12.38 -4.94 -14.64
N GLN A 70 12.22 -5.75 -13.59
CA GLN A 70 11.73 -7.13 -13.72
C GLN A 70 10.23 -7.19 -14.03
N ARG A 71 9.43 -6.31 -13.41
CA ARG A 71 7.96 -6.39 -13.48
C ARG A 71 7.33 -5.36 -14.41
N GLY A 72 8.03 -4.28 -14.74
CA GLY A 72 7.48 -3.14 -15.50
C GLY A 72 6.54 -2.24 -14.70
N PHE A 73 6.21 -2.59 -13.44
CA PHE A 73 5.34 -1.81 -12.56
C PHE A 73 5.74 -1.94 -11.08
N CYS A 74 5.21 -1.04 -10.25
CA CYS A 74 5.38 -1.04 -8.79
C CYS A 74 4.07 -1.54 -8.13
N PRO A 75 4.01 -2.79 -7.62
CA PRO A 75 2.81 -3.29 -6.97
C PRO A 75 2.32 -2.39 -5.82
N PRO A 76 3.18 -1.90 -4.90
CA PRO A 76 2.72 -0.95 -3.87
C PRO A 76 2.07 0.31 -4.45
N ALA A 77 2.60 0.87 -5.54
CA ALA A 77 2.03 2.08 -6.16
C ALA A 77 0.69 1.79 -6.83
N GLU A 78 0.53 0.63 -7.45
CA GLU A 78 -0.74 0.24 -8.07
C GLU A 78 -1.83 0.00 -7.02
N LEU A 79 -1.48 -0.65 -5.91
CA LEU A 79 -2.39 -0.84 -4.78
C LEU A 79 -2.77 0.49 -4.13
N ALA A 80 -1.78 1.35 -3.89
CA ALA A 80 -1.97 2.69 -3.35
C ALA A 80 -2.88 3.56 -4.24
N ARG A 81 -2.69 3.53 -5.56
CA ARG A 81 -3.54 4.23 -6.53
C ARG A 81 -5.01 3.79 -6.41
N ARG A 82 -5.26 2.50 -6.20
CA ARG A 82 -6.62 1.96 -6.01
C ARG A 82 -7.19 2.39 -4.67
N LEU A 83 -6.42 2.24 -3.60
CA LEU A 83 -6.84 2.66 -2.26
C LEU A 83 -7.18 4.15 -2.21
N ALA A 84 -6.38 5.01 -2.86
CA ALA A 84 -6.67 6.44 -2.95
C ALA A 84 -8.02 6.72 -3.61
N ARG A 85 -8.39 5.96 -4.65
CA ARG A 85 -9.71 6.05 -5.27
C ARG A 85 -10.82 5.58 -4.34
N GLU A 86 -10.61 4.49 -3.61
CA GLU A 86 -11.59 3.97 -2.64
C GLU A 86 -11.82 4.94 -1.47
N LEU A 87 -10.79 5.67 -1.03
CA LEU A 87 -10.87 6.67 0.04
C LEU A 87 -11.20 8.09 -0.43
N GLY A 88 -11.23 8.35 -1.75
CA GLY A 88 -11.41 9.69 -2.29
C GLY A 88 -10.24 10.64 -2.02
N LEU A 89 -9.03 10.09 -1.81
CA LEU A 89 -7.82 10.85 -1.48
C LEU A 89 -6.97 11.14 -2.74
N PRO A 90 -6.23 12.27 -2.77
CA PRO A 90 -5.21 12.48 -3.78
C PRO A 90 -4.09 11.45 -3.66
N PHE A 91 -3.54 11.00 -4.79
CA PHE A 91 -2.42 10.06 -4.85
C PHE A 91 -1.16 10.74 -5.40
N ALA A 92 -0.08 10.77 -4.61
CA ALA A 92 1.22 11.28 -5.02
C ALA A 92 2.29 10.18 -5.01
N PRO A 93 2.54 9.51 -6.15
CA PRO A 93 3.56 8.46 -6.26
C PRO A 93 4.99 8.98 -6.09
N TRP A 94 5.20 10.30 -6.21
CA TRP A 94 6.49 10.97 -6.15
C TRP A 94 6.84 11.51 -4.76
N ALA A 95 5.92 11.41 -3.78
CA ALA A 95 6.11 11.98 -2.44
C ALA A 95 7.26 11.34 -1.65
N LEU A 96 7.67 10.11 -2.01
CA LEU A 96 8.76 9.40 -1.37
C LEU A 96 9.87 9.08 -2.37
N ARG A 97 11.12 9.24 -1.93
CA ARG A 97 12.31 8.84 -2.67
C ARG A 97 13.06 7.74 -1.93
N ARG A 98 13.34 6.64 -2.62
CA ARG A 98 14.22 5.58 -2.12
C ARG A 98 15.67 6.10 -2.08
N LEU A 99 16.32 6.00 -0.92
CA LEU A 99 17.73 6.39 -0.75
C LEU A 99 18.70 5.21 -0.83
N ARG A 100 18.22 3.97 -0.66
CA ARG A 100 19.00 2.72 -0.69
C ARG A 100 18.29 1.66 -1.52
N GLU A 101 19.04 0.98 -2.39
CA GLU A 101 18.56 -0.14 -3.22
C GLU A 101 18.52 -1.47 -2.46
#